data_AF-A0A920IPP2-F1
#
_entry.id   AF-A0A920IPP2-F1
#
_cell.length_a   1.000
_cell.length_b   1.000
_cell.length_c   1.000
_cell.angle_alpha   90.00
_cell.angle_beta   90.00
_cell.angle_gamma   90.00
#
_symmetry.space_group_name_H-M   'P 1'
#
loop_
_entity.id
_entity.type
_entity.pdbx_description
1 polymer ?
#
loop_
_entity_poly.entity_id
_entity_poly.type
_entity_poly.pdbx_seq_one_letter_code
_entity_poly.pdbx_strand_id
1 'polypeptide(L)'
;MLKDTIFQKVYKVGGSQAIFAMAYGNTLIPKVKKIFGPGNQYVNLAKQIVTDEVDIDLPAGPSEVMVVSNSEEDYDIIAADLLSQLEHGTDSKAFLLSNNIKLINKVQKLSRIRLEN
;
A
#
# COMPACT_ATOMS: atom_id res chain seq x y z
N MET A 1 17.30 10.06 -7.61
CA MET A 1 16.44 9.42 -6.60
C MET A 1 17.20 8.53 -5.63
N LEU A 2 18.08 7.59 -6.06
CA LEU A 2 18.83 6.72 -5.13
C LEU A 2 20.19 7.28 -4.64
N LYS A 3 20.64 8.44 -5.14
CA LYS A 3 21.96 9.00 -4.78
C LYS A 3 21.97 9.72 -3.42
N ASP A 4 20.80 10.12 -2.93
CA ASP A 4 20.64 10.88 -1.69
C ASP A 4 20.12 10.00 -0.53
N THR A 5 20.20 8.68 -0.68
CA THR A 5 19.72 7.69 0.29
C THR A 5 20.87 6.92 0.93
N ILE A 6 20.65 6.42 2.14
CA ILE A 6 21.62 5.69 2.97
C ILE A 6 21.90 4.23 2.52
N PHE A 7 21.50 3.84 1.30
CA PHE A 7 21.65 2.46 0.84
C PHE A 7 23.13 2.13 0.56
N GLN A 8 23.64 1.08 1.20
CA GLN A 8 25.02 0.63 0.99
C GLN A 8 25.18 -0.22 -0.28
N LYS A 9 24.15 -0.97 -0.67
CA LYS A 9 24.15 -1.87 -1.83
C LYS A 9 22.78 -1.86 -2.52
N VAL A 10 22.80 -1.94 -3.86
CA VAL A 10 21.60 -2.05 -4.69
C VAL A 10 21.78 -3.22 -5.65
N TYR A 11 20.80 -4.12 -5.66
CA TYR A 11 20.80 -5.31 -6.50
C TYR A 11 19.64 -5.23 -7.49
N LYS A 12 19.92 -5.53 -8.78
CA LYS A 12 18.89 -5.56 -9.82
C LYS A 12 18.17 -6.93 -9.82
N VAL A 13 17.46 -7.21 -8.74
CA VAL A 13 16.67 -8.43 -8.53
C VAL A 13 15.37 -8.07 -7.82
N GLY A 14 14.28 -8.78 -8.10
CA GLY A 14 12.98 -8.58 -7.47
C GLY A 14 12.23 -9.89 -7.32
N GLY A 15 10.96 -9.84 -6.93
CA GLY A 15 10.12 -11.04 -6.79
C GLY A 15 10.50 -11.93 -5.59
N SER A 16 9.96 -13.15 -5.57
CA SER A 16 10.21 -14.12 -4.51
C SER A 16 11.68 -14.53 -4.41
N GLN A 17 12.40 -14.61 -5.53
CA GLN A 17 13.82 -14.93 -5.57
C GLN A 17 14.69 -13.89 -4.83
N ALA A 18 14.31 -12.62 -4.84
CA ALA A 18 15.01 -11.60 -4.06
C ALA A 18 14.82 -11.83 -2.56
N ILE A 19 13.61 -12.20 -2.14
CA ILE A 19 13.28 -12.50 -0.74
C ILE A 19 14.08 -13.70 -0.25
N PHE A 20 14.09 -14.80 -1.00
CA PHE A 20 14.89 -15.98 -0.64
C PHE A 20 16.39 -15.68 -0.60
N ALA A 21 16.91 -14.92 -1.57
CA ALA A 21 18.31 -14.54 -1.58
C ALA A 21 18.70 -13.68 -0.36
N MET A 22 17.82 -12.76 0.08
CA MET A 22 18.05 -11.96 1.29
C MET A 22 17.89 -12.79 2.57
N ALA A 23 16.95 -13.74 2.61
CA ALA A 23 16.67 -14.57 3.78
C ALA A 23 17.78 -15.59 4.06
N TYR A 24 18.32 -16.24 3.02
CA TYR A 24 19.33 -17.30 3.16
C TYR A 24 20.75 -16.82 2.87
N GLY A 25 20.91 -15.74 2.10
CA GLY A 25 22.19 -15.30 1.58
C GLY A 25 22.71 -16.18 0.43
N ASN A 26 23.58 -15.62 -0.39
CA ASN A 26 24.37 -16.33 -1.39
C ASN A 26 25.70 -15.62 -1.65
N THR A 27 26.45 -16.04 -2.68
CA THR A 27 27.76 -15.47 -3.04
C THR A 27 27.72 -13.98 -3.41
N LEU A 28 26.55 -13.44 -3.81
CA LEU A 28 26.36 -12.06 -4.23
C LEU A 28 25.55 -11.22 -3.22
N ILE A 29 24.49 -11.79 -2.65
CA ILE A 29 23.53 -11.13 -1.76
C ILE A 29 23.76 -11.68 -0.35
N PRO A 30 24.24 -10.87 0.61
CA PRO A 30 24.42 -11.34 1.98
C PRO A 30 23.07 -11.59 2.67
N LYS A 31 23.04 -12.55 3.59
CA LYS A 31 21.87 -12.75 4.48
C LYS A 31 21.61 -11.47 5.28
N VAL A 32 20.35 -11.04 5.32
CA VAL A 32 19.92 -9.88 6.10
C VAL A 32 19.24 -10.30 7.39
N LYS A 33 19.08 -9.37 8.32
CA LYS A 33 18.36 -9.61 9.59
C LYS A 33 16.86 -9.39 9.47
N LYS A 34 16.44 -8.50 8.56
CA LYS A 34 15.04 -8.14 8.36
C LYS A 34 14.78 -7.71 6.92
N ILE A 35 13.63 -8.10 6.37
CA ILE A 35 13.19 -7.71 5.03
C ILE A 35 11.99 -6.77 5.12
N PHE A 36 12.11 -5.61 4.48
CA PHE A 36 11.07 -4.58 4.43
C PHE A 36 10.56 -4.34 3.01
N GLY A 37 9.32 -3.88 2.92
CA GLY A 37 8.72 -3.36 1.71
C GLY A 37 7.60 -4.24 1.18
N PRO A 38 6.51 -3.63 0.67
CA PRO A 38 5.43 -4.37 0.03
C PRO A 38 5.90 -4.94 -1.31
N GLY A 39 5.15 -5.92 -1.81
CA GLY A 39 5.35 -6.44 -3.15
C GLY A 39 4.11 -7.18 -3.64
N ASN A 40 4.21 -7.75 -4.83
CA ASN A 40 3.13 -8.56 -5.39
C ASN A 40 2.90 -9.85 -4.56
N GLN A 41 1.89 -10.63 -4.95
CA GLN A 41 1.53 -11.89 -4.28
C GLN A 41 2.72 -12.85 -4.08
N TYR A 42 3.67 -12.90 -5.01
CA TYR A 42 4.84 -13.78 -4.90
C TYR A 42 5.83 -13.30 -3.84
N VAL A 43 6.03 -11.98 -3.72
CA VAL A 43 6.86 -11.38 -2.68
C VAL A 43 6.23 -11.61 -1.31
N ASN A 44 4.92 -11.37 -1.18
CA ASN A 44 4.20 -11.57 0.08
C ASN A 44 4.25 -13.03 0.54
N LEU A 45 3.97 -13.98 -0.36
CA LEU A 45 4.03 -15.39 -0.02
C LEU A 45 5.45 -15.84 0.32
N ALA A 46 6.46 -15.36 -0.41
CA ALA A 46 7.85 -15.66 -0.10
C ALA A 46 8.25 -15.13 1.29
N LYS A 47 7.82 -13.91 1.66
CA LYS A 47 8.05 -13.33 2.99
C LYS A 47 7.42 -14.20 4.09
N GLN A 48 6.19 -14.67 3.88
CA GLN A 48 5.53 -15.59 4.81
C GLN A 48 6.30 -16.91 4.97
N ILE A 49 6.80 -17.50 3.87
CA ILE A 49 7.56 -18.76 3.90
C ILE A 49 8.86 -18.61 4.70
N VAL A 50 9.55 -17.47 4.61
CA VAL A 50 10.85 -17.26 5.26
C VAL A 50 10.76 -16.66 6.67
N THR A 51 9.56 -16.52 7.24
CA THR A 51 9.38 -15.81 8.53
C THR A 51 10.10 -16.49 9.70
N ASP A 52 10.40 -17.78 9.61
CA ASP A 52 11.17 -18.52 10.61
C ASP A 52 12.70 -18.29 10.49
N GLU A 53 13.15 -17.75 9.35
CA GLU A 53 14.57 -17.62 8.99
C GLU A 53 15.09 -16.17 9.05
N VAL A 54 14.20 -15.22 8.83
CA VAL A 54 14.47 -13.78 8.83
C VAL A 54 13.23 -13.02 9.25
N ASP A 55 13.42 -11.94 10.03
CA ASP A 55 12.30 -11.08 10.38
C ASP A 55 11.71 -10.45 9.11
N ILE A 56 10.38 -10.35 9.07
CA ILE A 56 9.66 -9.58 8.07
C ILE A 56 8.93 -8.41 8.76
N ASP A 57 8.49 -7.44 7.98
CA ASP A 57 7.54 -6.42 8.42
C ASP A 57 6.12 -7.00 8.50
N LEU A 58 5.11 -6.30 7.98
CA LEU A 58 3.73 -6.78 7.98
C LEU A 58 3.38 -7.43 6.63
N PRO A 59 2.57 -8.49 6.61
CA PRO A 59 1.95 -8.96 5.37
C PRO A 59 1.23 -7.80 4.67
N ALA A 60 1.48 -7.60 3.38
CA ALA A 60 0.79 -6.53 2.66
C ALA A 60 -0.68 -6.93 2.45
N GLY A 61 -1.59 -6.10 2.97
CA GLY A 61 -3.03 -6.14 2.68
C GLY A 61 -3.42 -5.12 1.60
N PRO A 62 -4.68 -5.13 1.15
CA PRO A 62 -5.19 -4.06 0.30
C PRO A 62 -5.04 -2.72 1.05
N SER A 63 -4.69 -1.67 0.31
CA SER A 63 -4.57 -0.35 0.92
C SER A 63 -5.96 0.24 1.16
N GLU A 64 -6.19 0.82 2.32
CA GLU A 64 -7.48 1.36 2.72
C GLU A 64 -7.41 2.77 3.31
N VAL A 65 -8.49 3.54 3.14
CA VAL A 65 -8.71 4.82 3.83
C VAL A 65 -10.13 4.87 4.37
N MET A 66 -10.31 5.45 5.57
CA MET A 66 -11.62 5.76 6.13
C MET A 66 -11.67 7.20 6.60
N VAL A 67 -12.60 7.97 6.06
CA VAL A 67 -12.86 9.36 6.46
C VAL A 67 -14.10 9.39 7.34
N VAL A 68 -14.00 10.04 8.50
CA VAL A 68 -15.12 10.23 9.44
C VAL A 68 -15.45 11.71 9.52
N SER A 69 -16.62 12.12 9.02
CA SER A 69 -17.06 13.52 9.09
C SER A 69 -18.58 13.63 9.06
N ASN A 70 -19.11 14.68 9.69
CA ASN A 70 -20.52 15.09 9.57
C ASN A 70 -20.67 16.46 8.90
N SER A 71 -19.55 17.13 8.61
CA SER A 71 -19.52 18.47 8.01
C SER A 71 -19.78 18.38 6.52
N GLU A 72 -20.84 19.06 6.06
CA GLU A 72 -21.13 19.13 4.62
C GLU A 72 -20.15 20.01 3.85
N GLU A 73 -19.35 20.84 4.52
CA GLU A 73 -18.39 21.75 3.88
C GLU A 73 -17.17 20.98 3.33
N ASP A 74 -16.86 19.82 3.91
CA ASP A 74 -15.68 19.03 3.56
C ASP A 74 -15.87 18.14 2.32
N TYR A 75 -17.07 18.10 1.73
CA TYR A 75 -17.45 17.09 0.74
C TYR A 75 -16.49 16.99 -0.46
N ASP A 76 -15.90 18.10 -0.88
CA ASP A 76 -14.99 18.14 -2.05
C ASP A 76 -13.62 17.51 -1.75
N ILE A 77 -13.08 17.79 -0.57
CA ILE A 77 -11.81 17.22 -0.07
C ILE A 77 -12.00 15.74 0.25
N ILE A 78 -13.09 15.38 0.92
CA ILE A 78 -13.42 13.98 1.22
C ILE A 78 -13.51 13.18 -0.08
N ALA A 79 -14.22 13.69 -1.09
CA ALA A 79 -14.29 13.01 -2.38
C ALA A 79 -12.93 12.86 -3.07
N ALA A 80 -12.01 13.83 -2.89
CA ALA A 80 -10.65 13.74 -3.44
C ALA A 80 -9.83 12.66 -2.74
N ASP A 81 -9.84 12.65 -1.41
CA ASP A 81 -9.10 11.66 -0.60
C ASP A 81 -9.55 10.23 -0.92
N LEU A 82 -10.87 9.99 -0.96
CA LEU A 82 -11.41 8.67 -1.27
C LEU A 82 -11.01 8.21 -2.68
N LEU A 83 -11.10 9.09 -3.69
CA LEU A 83 -10.71 8.75 -5.05
C LEU A 83 -9.20 8.50 -5.17
N SER A 84 -8.36 9.33 -4.54
CA SER A 84 -6.91 9.10 -4.55
C SER A 84 -6.53 7.73 -4.00
N GLN A 85 -7.25 7.25 -2.97
CA GLN A 85 -7.02 5.92 -2.44
C GLN A 85 -7.44 4.82 -3.43
N LEU A 86 -8.57 5.01 -4.11
CA LEU A 86 -9.08 4.04 -5.08
C LEU A 86 -8.22 3.94 -6.35
N GLU A 87 -7.43 4.97 -6.68
CA GLU A 87 -6.48 4.96 -7.79
C GLU A 87 -5.26 4.04 -7.56
N HIS A 88 -4.93 3.72 -6.30
CA HIS A 88 -3.73 2.95 -5.97
C HIS A 88 -3.76 1.50 -6.48
N GLY A 89 -4.94 0.90 -6.65
CA GLY A 89 -5.07 -0.49 -7.08
C GLY A 89 -6.50 -0.97 -7.05
N THR A 90 -6.81 -2.00 -7.85
CA THR A 90 -8.16 -2.55 -7.99
C THR A 90 -8.70 -3.21 -6.71
N ASP A 91 -7.81 -3.56 -5.79
CA ASP A 91 -8.14 -4.11 -4.47
C ASP A 91 -8.24 -3.02 -3.37
N SER A 92 -7.91 -1.76 -3.68
CA SER A 92 -7.96 -0.64 -2.74
C SER A 92 -9.38 -0.37 -2.26
N LYS A 93 -9.49 0.11 -1.02
CA LYS A 93 -10.78 0.40 -0.36
C LYS A 93 -10.80 1.82 0.17
N ALA A 94 -11.96 2.47 0.06
CA ALA A 94 -12.17 3.79 0.60
C ALA A 94 -13.56 3.88 1.24
N PHE A 95 -13.64 4.41 2.45
CA PHE A 95 -14.86 4.46 3.25
C PHE A 95 -15.15 5.88 3.73
N LEU A 96 -16.42 6.28 3.68
CA LEU A 96 -16.94 7.47 4.35
C LEU A 96 -17.89 7.02 5.46
N LEU A 97 -17.58 7.38 6.70
CA LEU A 97 -18.46 7.19 7.84
C LEU A 97 -19.05 8.54 8.28
N SER A 98 -20.38 8.65 8.24
CA SER A 98 -21.10 9.87 8.58
C SER A 98 -22.50 9.56 9.11
N ASN A 99 -22.96 10.36 10.07
CA ASN A 99 -24.37 10.43 10.48
C ASN A 99 -25.15 11.45 9.63
N ASN A 100 -24.47 12.22 8.78
CA ASN A 100 -25.09 13.21 7.91
C ASN A 100 -25.33 12.64 6.50
N ILE A 101 -26.57 12.27 6.22
CA ILE A 101 -26.96 11.70 4.92
C ILE A 101 -26.75 12.68 3.74
N LYS A 102 -26.83 13.99 3.97
CA LYS A 102 -26.61 14.99 2.91
C LYS A 102 -25.15 15.02 2.48
N LEU A 103 -24.21 14.87 3.41
CA LEU A 103 -22.79 14.75 3.11
C LEU A 103 -22.52 13.50 2.25
N ILE A 104 -23.03 12.34 2.67
CA ILE A 104 -22.87 11.08 1.93
C ILE A 104 -23.35 11.24 0.47
N ASN A 105 -24.53 11.81 0.27
CA ASN A 105 -25.09 12.03 -1.06
C ASN A 105 -24.26 13.01 -1.91
N LYS A 106 -23.75 14.10 -1.29
CA LYS A 106 -22.87 15.05 -1.98
C LYS A 106 -21.57 14.41 -2.44
N VAL A 107 -20.90 13.67 -1.55
CA VAL A 107 -19.65 12.97 -1.86
C VAL A 107 -19.88 11.94 -2.96
N GLN A 108 -20.90 11.09 -2.85
CA GLN A 108 -21.22 10.09 -3.87
C GLN A 108 -21.49 10.71 -5.24
N LYS A 109 -22.28 11.78 -5.29
CA LYS A 109 -22.57 12.50 -6.54
C LYS A 109 -21.30 13.08 -7.16
N LEU A 110 -20.47 13.73 -6.37
CA LEU A 110 -19.23 14.34 -6.84
C LEU A 110 -18.22 13.29 -7.33
N SER A 111 -18.04 12.20 -6.56
CA SER A 111 -17.15 11.10 -6.95
C SER A 111 -17.57 10.50 -8.30
N ARG A 112 -18.87 10.33 -8.55
CA ARG A 112 -19.38 9.85 -9.84
C ARG A 112 -19.04 10.78 -11.00
N ILE A 113 -19.25 12.09 -10.82
CA ILE A 113 -18.91 13.10 -11.83
C ILE A 113 -17.41 13.04 -12.15
N ARG A 114 -16.54 12.92 -11.13
CA ARG A 114 -15.09 12.86 -11.34
C ARG A 114 -14.62 11.58 -12.06
N LEU A 115 -15.34 10.47 -11.90
CA LEU A 115 -15.03 9.20 -12.59
C LEU A 115 -15.56 9.14 -14.03
N GLU A 116 -16.56 9.95 -14.37
CA GLU A 116 -17.16 10.01 -15.72
C GLU A 116 -16.45 10.99 -16.67
N ASN A 117 -15.51 11.80 -16.17
CA ASN A 117 -14.65 12.71 -16.96
C ASN A 117 -13.26 12.11 -17.18
#